data_AF-A0A453I9U9-F1
#
_entry.id   AF-A0A453I9U9-F1
#
_cell.length_a   1.000
_cell.length_b   1.000
_cell.length_c   1.000
_cell.angle_alpha   90.00
_cell.angle_beta   90.00
_cell.angle_gamma   90.00
#
_symmetry.space_group_name_H-M   'P 1'
#
loop_
_entity.id
_entity.type
_entity.pdbx_description
1 polymer ?
#
loop_
_entity_poly.entity_id
_entity_poly.type
_entity_poly.pdbx_seq_one_letter_code
_entity_poly.pdbx_strand_id
1 'polypeptide(L)'
;MTASARGHGLVLRVQQLEAELPLLEKDVCQRDYLYIASNRGVDWHANLRVDHGVVTTGDTPRFIMDSIKQCHGPPRLFMLDKYDIGGEGTCMKRYSDPAFFKTDSACSRMLQEGIRTERRPIRTM
;
A
#
# COMPACT_ATOMS: atom_id res chain seq x y z
N MET A 1 4.09 -0.68 22.41
CA MET A 1 5.56 -0.48 22.52
C MET A 1 6.27 -0.29 21.16
N THR A 2 5.57 0.09 20.09
CA THR A 2 6.20 0.27 18.75
C THR A 2 6.72 1.70 18.55
N ALA A 3 5.98 2.72 18.99
CA ALA A 3 6.39 4.12 18.86
C ALA A 3 7.63 4.46 19.71
N SER A 4 7.73 3.90 20.92
CA SER A 4 8.88 4.14 21.81
C SER A 4 10.20 3.58 21.25
N ALA A 5 10.20 2.34 20.74
CA ALA A 5 11.37 1.76 20.09
C ALA A 5 11.79 2.56 18.84
N ARG A 6 10.82 2.98 18.02
CA ARG A 6 11.08 3.85 16.87
C ARG A 6 11.66 5.21 17.29
N GLY A 7 11.11 5.81 18.35
CA GLY A 7 11.60 7.07 18.91
C GLY A 7 13.04 6.95 19.39
N HIS A 8 13.37 5.89 20.13
CA HIS A 8 14.73 5.63 20.58
C HIS A 8 15.71 5.47 19.40
N GLY A 9 15.34 4.70 18.37
CA GLY A 9 16.14 4.55 17.17
C GLY A 9 16.36 5.86 16.41
N LEU A 10 15.36 6.76 16.39
CA LEU A 10 15.51 8.09 15.81
C LEU A 10 16.49 8.97 16.61
N VAL A 11 16.40 8.96 17.94
CA VAL A 11 17.30 9.74 18.81
C VAL A 11 18.75 9.34 18.61
N LEU A 12 19.05 8.04 18.57
CA LEU A 12 20.42 7.56 18.33
C LEU A 12 20.97 8.00 16.97
N ARG A 13 20.12 7.98 15.93
CA ARG A 13 20.51 8.46 14.59
C ARG A 13 20.77 9.97 14.57
N VAL A 14 19.96 10.76 15.27
CA VAL A 14 20.17 12.21 15.38
C VAL A 14 21.49 12.51 16.07
N GLN A 15 21.76 11.87 17.20
CA GLN A 15 23.02 12.04 17.93
C GLN A 15 24.24 11.69 17.08
N GLN A 16 24.15 10.61 16.27
CA GLN A 16 25.23 10.24 15.35
C GLN A 16 25.45 11.32 14.28
N LEU A 17 24.38 11.82 13.66
CA LEU A 17 24.47 12.85 12.61
C LEU A 17 25.03 14.17 13.17
N GLU A 18 24.61 14.57 14.37
CA GLU A 18 25.12 15.77 15.05
C GLU A 18 26.63 15.67 15.34
N ALA A 19 27.14 14.47 15.61
CA ALA A 19 28.57 14.23 15.81
C ALA A 19 29.36 14.20 14.49
N GLU A 20 28.77 13.69 13.40
CA GLU A 20 29.44 13.53 12.09
C GLU A 20 29.46 14.82 11.26
N LEU A 21 28.43 15.67 11.33
CA LEU A 21 28.29 16.88 10.51
C LEU A 21 29.49 17.85 10.63
N PRO A 22 30.00 18.18 11.83
CA PRO A 22 31.14 19.10 11.96
C PRO A 22 32.44 18.58 11.34
N LEU A 23 32.59 17.26 11.19
CA LEU A 23 33.74 16.64 10.51
C LEU A 23 33.62 16.80 8.99
N LEU A 24 32.41 16.60 8.46
CA LEU A 24 32.11 16.75 7.05
C LEU A 24 32.25 18.21 6.58
N GLU A 25 31.81 19.17 7.37
CA GLU A 25 31.91 20.60 7.03
C GLU A 25 33.35 21.04 6.79
N LYS A 26 34.29 20.54 7.59
CA LYS A 26 35.73 20.82 7.44
C LYS A 26 36.30 20.23 6.14
N ASP A 27 35.93 19.00 5.81
CA ASP A 27 36.36 18.32 4.59
C ASP A 27 35.73 18.88 3.30
N VAL A 28 34.53 19.45 3.40
CA VAL A 28 33.84 20.09 2.27
C VAL A 28 34.42 21.48 2.01
N CYS A 29 34.77 22.24 3.04
CA CYS A 29 35.40 23.55 2.91
C CYS A 29 36.79 23.50 2.24
N GLN A 30 37.46 22.34 2.32
CA GLN A 30 38.76 22.08 1.68
C GLN A 30 38.66 21.61 0.22
N ARG A 31 37.45 21.38 -0.32
CA ARG A 31 37.23 20.90 -1.69
C ARG A 31 36.83 22.03 -2.63
N ASP A 32 37.43 22.08 -3.81
CA ASP A 32 37.09 23.09 -4.84
C ASP A 32 35.61 23.02 -5.21
N TYR A 33 34.93 24.17 -5.17
CA TYR A 33 33.50 24.33 -5.47
C TYR A 33 33.07 23.71 -6.81
N LEU A 34 33.98 23.68 -7.79
CA LEU A 34 33.75 23.12 -9.12
C LEU A 34 33.53 21.58 -9.09
N TYR A 35 34.17 20.88 -8.16
CA TYR A 35 34.00 19.42 -8.00
C TYR A 35 32.65 19.06 -7.37
N ILE A 36 32.15 19.90 -6.47
CA ILE A 36 30.83 19.72 -5.82
C ILE A 36 29.71 19.97 -6.83
N ALA A 37 29.83 21.01 -7.67
CA ALA A 37 28.84 21.34 -8.69
C ALA A 37 28.78 20.33 -9.86
N SER A 38 29.89 19.63 -10.16
CA SER A 38 29.95 18.65 -11.25
C SER A 38 29.50 17.25 -10.84
N ASN A 39 29.36 16.97 -9.55
CA ASN A 39 28.80 15.70 -9.10
C ASN A 39 27.28 15.74 -9.33
N ARG A 40 26.76 14.82 -10.15
CA ARG A 40 25.33 14.74 -10.52
C ARG A 40 24.38 14.44 -9.34
N GLY A 41 24.91 14.42 -8.11
CA GLY A 41 24.22 14.04 -6.89
C GLY A 41 23.76 12.57 -6.92
N VAL A 42 23.22 12.13 -5.78
CA VAL A 42 22.37 10.95 -5.73
C VAL A 42 20.93 11.45 -5.71
N ASP A 43 20.06 10.88 -6.55
CA ASP A 43 18.65 11.26 -6.57
C ASP A 43 17.99 10.83 -5.25
N TRP A 44 17.55 11.81 -4.46
CA TRP A 44 16.95 11.57 -3.15
C TRP A 44 15.44 11.35 -3.32
N HIS A 45 14.98 10.14 -3.00
CA HIS A 45 13.56 9.82 -2.99
C HIS A 45 13.06 9.62 -1.56
N ALA A 46 12.02 10.34 -1.18
CA ALA A 46 11.30 10.03 0.04
C ALA A 46 10.64 8.64 -0.09
N ASN A 47 10.77 7.80 0.94
CA ASN A 47 10.12 6.49 0.99
C ASN A 47 8.63 6.67 1.34
N LEU A 48 7.84 7.12 0.36
CA LEU A 48 6.39 7.26 0.50
C LEU A 48 5.74 5.87 0.40
N ARG A 49 5.39 5.31 1.55
CA ARG A 49 4.58 4.09 1.61
C ARG A 49 3.12 4.48 1.74
N VAL A 50 2.37 4.33 0.66
CA VAL A 50 0.92 4.44 0.70
C VAL A 50 0.39 3.08 1.12
N ASP A 51 -0.29 3.03 2.26
CA ASP A 51 -0.95 1.81 2.70
C ASP A 51 -2.28 1.63 1.94
N HIS A 52 -2.54 0.42 1.47
CA HIS A 52 -3.72 0.08 0.69
C HIS A 52 -4.51 -1.00 1.41
N GLY A 53 -5.83 -0.98 1.23
CA GLY A 53 -6.69 -2.02 1.77
C GLY A 53 -6.83 -1.97 3.29
N VAL A 54 -6.81 -0.78 3.90
CA VAL A 54 -6.88 -0.52 5.36
C VAL A 54 -7.94 -1.33 6.12
N VAL A 55 -9.07 -1.65 5.46
CA VAL A 55 -10.16 -2.45 6.05
C VAL A 55 -9.90 -3.96 5.93
N THR A 56 -9.18 -4.37 4.90
CA THR A 56 -8.87 -5.77 4.57
C THR A 56 -7.50 -6.23 5.05
N THR A 57 -6.61 -5.30 5.40
CA THR A 57 -5.24 -5.58 5.84
C THR A 57 -5.19 -5.73 7.36
N GLY A 58 -4.67 -6.86 7.82
CA GLY A 58 -4.49 -7.15 9.23
C GLY A 58 -5.72 -7.77 9.92
N ASP A 59 -5.60 -7.95 11.22
CA ASP A 59 -6.64 -8.59 12.03
C ASP A 59 -7.76 -7.61 12.37
N THR A 60 -9.00 -8.08 12.25
CA THR A 60 -10.17 -7.32 12.72
C THR A 60 -10.08 -7.07 14.23
N PRO A 61 -10.38 -5.85 14.71
CA PRO A 61 -10.43 -5.56 16.14
C PRO A 61 -11.30 -6.55 16.92
N ARG A 62 -10.82 -6.97 18.09
CA ARG A 62 -11.45 -8.04 18.89
C ARG A 62 -12.92 -7.77 19.18
N PHE A 63 -13.28 -6.54 19.56
CA PHE A 63 -14.66 -6.19 19.86
C PHE A 63 -15.60 -6.38 18.66
N ILE A 64 -15.16 -6.06 17.44
CA ILE A 64 -15.92 -6.28 16.21
C ILE A 64 -16.03 -7.77 15.95
N MET A 65 -14.93 -8.51 16.08
CA MET A 65 -14.89 -9.95 15.89
C MET A 65 -15.82 -10.68 16.87
N ASP A 66 -15.91 -10.22 18.12
CA ASP A 66 -16.79 -10.79 19.13
C ASP A 66 -18.27 -10.51 18.83
N SER A 67 -18.60 -9.34 18.27
CA SER A 67 -19.94 -9.08 17.73
C SER A 67 -20.26 -9.96 16.52
N ILE A 68 -19.33 -10.12 15.57
CA ILE A 68 -19.51 -10.97 14.39
C ILE A 68 -19.76 -12.43 14.78
N LYS A 69 -19.04 -12.95 15.78
CA LYS A 69 -19.23 -14.33 16.28
C LYS A 69 -20.63 -14.58 16.86
N GLN A 70 -21.30 -13.54 17.35
CA GLN A 70 -22.67 -13.65 17.87
C GLN A 70 -23.71 -13.61 16.75
N CYS A 71 -23.36 -13.14 15.55
CA CYS A 71 -24.24 -13.17 14.40
C CYS A 71 -24.45 -14.59 13.86
N HIS A 72 -25.56 -14.80 13.15
CA HIS A 72 -25.79 -16.06 12.47
C HIS A 72 -24.77 -16.26 11.34
N GLY A 73 -24.11 -17.42 11.34
CA GLY A 73 -23.26 -17.83 10.23
C GLY A 73 -24.06 -18.09 8.94
N PRO A 74 -23.39 -18.13 7.78
CA PRO A 74 -24.06 -18.41 6.52
C PRO A 74 -24.63 -19.83 6.52
N PRO A 75 -25.68 -20.10 5.71
CA PRO A 75 -26.19 -21.46 5.53
C PRO A 75 -25.07 -22.39 5.04
N ARG A 76 -25.17 -23.69 5.35
CA ARG A 76 -24.17 -24.71 5.00
C ARG A 76 -24.21 -25.10 3.51
N LEU A 77 -24.15 -24.12 2.61
CA LEU A 77 -24.28 -24.30 1.17
C LEU A 77 -23.14 -25.11 0.55
N PHE A 78 -22.00 -25.24 1.23
CA PHE A 78 -20.89 -26.09 0.79
C PHE A 78 -21.30 -27.56 0.57
N MET A 79 -22.35 -28.02 1.24
CA MET A 79 -22.87 -29.38 1.04
C MET A 79 -23.47 -29.61 -0.35
N LEU A 80 -23.83 -28.51 -1.05
CA LEU A 80 -24.42 -28.52 -2.38
C LEU A 80 -23.39 -28.34 -3.49
N ASP A 81 -22.16 -27.93 -3.18
CA ASP A 81 -21.11 -27.65 -4.17
C ASP A 81 -20.81 -28.84 -5.08
N LYS A 82 -20.99 -30.07 -4.59
CA LYS A 82 -20.81 -31.31 -5.38
C LYS A 82 -21.81 -31.46 -6.54
N TYR A 83 -22.92 -30.74 -6.49
CA TYR A 83 -23.93 -30.69 -7.56
C TYR A 83 -23.82 -29.43 -8.41
N ASP A 84 -22.88 -28.55 -8.07
CA ASP A 84 -22.63 -27.29 -8.75
C ASP A 84 -21.61 -27.48 -9.86
N ILE A 85 -21.89 -26.94 -11.06
CA ILE A 85 -20.98 -26.98 -12.21
C ILE A 85 -19.66 -26.25 -11.90
N GLY A 86 -19.68 -25.24 -11.04
CA GLY A 86 -18.49 -24.48 -10.63
C GLY A 86 -17.67 -25.15 -9.53
N GLY A 87 -18.16 -26.22 -8.90
CA GLY A 87 -17.46 -26.95 -7.84
C GLY A 87 -17.37 -26.21 -6.50
N GLU A 88 -16.37 -26.59 -5.70
CA GLU A 88 -16.22 -26.17 -4.29
C GLU A 88 -16.23 -24.65 -4.09
N GLY A 89 -17.02 -24.19 -3.11
CA GLY A 89 -17.20 -22.79 -2.74
C GLY A 89 -18.11 -22.00 -3.68
N THR A 90 -18.57 -22.55 -4.81
CA THR A 90 -19.38 -21.82 -5.78
C THR A 90 -20.76 -21.50 -5.25
N CYS A 91 -21.43 -22.43 -4.57
CA CYS A 91 -22.74 -22.16 -3.97
C CYS A 91 -22.65 -21.03 -2.94
N MET A 92 -21.56 -20.97 -2.16
CA MET A 92 -21.34 -19.88 -1.20
C MET A 92 -21.13 -18.54 -1.89
N LYS A 93 -20.30 -18.47 -2.93
CA LYS A 93 -20.09 -17.23 -3.69
C LYS A 93 -21.37 -16.68 -4.30
N ARG A 94 -22.27 -17.55 -4.79
CA ARG A 94 -23.58 -17.11 -5.29
C ARG A 94 -24.49 -16.53 -4.20
N TYR A 95 -24.36 -17.02 -2.96
CA TYR A 95 -25.09 -16.49 -1.82
C TYR A 95 -24.49 -15.18 -1.31
N SER A 96 -23.17 -15.12 -1.17
CA SER A 96 -22.43 -13.95 -0.73
C SER A 96 -21.00 -13.98 -1.27
N ASP A 97 -20.66 -13.01 -2.12
CA ASP A 97 -19.30 -12.81 -2.61
C ASP A 97 -18.80 -11.38 -2.31
N PRO A 98 -18.07 -11.18 -1.20
CA PRO A 98 -17.47 -9.89 -0.89
C PRO A 98 -16.41 -9.43 -1.90
N ALA A 99 -15.84 -10.33 -2.70
CA ALA A 99 -14.83 -9.99 -3.70
C ALA A 99 -15.43 -9.28 -4.91
N PHE A 100 -16.75 -9.41 -5.14
CA PHE A 100 -17.48 -8.73 -6.20
C PHE A 100 -17.14 -7.23 -6.28
N PHE A 101 -17.10 -6.55 -5.13
CA PHE A 101 -16.84 -5.11 -5.06
C PHE A 101 -15.41 -4.71 -5.45
N LYS A 102 -14.44 -5.62 -5.34
CA LYS A 102 -13.05 -5.36 -5.77
C LYS A 102 -12.93 -5.40 -7.29
N THR A 103 -13.63 -6.33 -7.92
CA THR A 103 -13.59 -6.55 -9.37
C THR A 103 -14.34 -5.46 -10.13
N ASP A 104 -15.50 -5.04 -9.64
CA ASP A 104 -16.33 -4.04 -10.32
C ASP A 104 -15.71 -2.63 -10.26
N SER A 105 -14.99 -2.32 -9.18
CA SER A 105 -14.19 -1.10 -9.05
C SER A 105 -13.04 -1.05 -10.07
N ALA A 106 -12.39 -2.18 -10.35
CA ALA A 106 -11.33 -2.27 -11.36
C ALA A 106 -11.88 -2.10 -12.79
N CYS A 107 -13.05 -2.70 -13.09
CA CYS A 107 -13.73 -2.52 -14.37
C CYS A 107 -14.16 -1.07 -14.62
N SER A 108 -14.70 -0.39 -13.60
CA SER A 108 -15.04 1.04 -13.68
C SER A 108 -13.80 1.91 -14.00
N ARG A 109 -12.64 1.58 -13.40
CA ARG A 109 -11.36 2.26 -13.67
C ARG A 109 -10.89 2.04 -15.11
N MET A 110 -11.02 0.82 -15.63
CA MET A 110 -10.70 0.51 -17.04
C MET A 110 -11.62 1.23 -18.03
N LEU A 111 -12.92 1.34 -17.71
CA LEU A 111 -13.88 2.09 -18.52
C LEU A 111 -13.50 3.58 -18.58
N GLN A 112 -13.06 4.15 -17.46
CA GLN A 112 -12.62 5.53 -17.34
C GLN A 112 -11.30 5.82 -18.09
N GLU A 113 -10.36 4.87 -18.09
CA GLU A 113 -9.13 4.94 -18.90
C GLU A 113 -9.46 4.87 -20.41
N GLY A 114 -10.42 4.04 -20.83
CA GLY A 114 -10.91 4.00 -22.21
C GLY A 114 -11.45 5.35 -22.68
N ILE A 115 -12.34 5.97 -21.88
CA ILE A 115 -12.92 7.31 -22.16
C ILE A 115 -11.84 8.39 -22.24
N ARG A 116 -10.78 8.29 -21.42
CA ARG A 116 -9.68 9.26 -21.40
C ARG A 116 -8.73 9.10 -22.59
N THR A 117 -8.63 7.90 -23.16
CA THR A 117 -7.80 7.61 -24.33
C THR A 117 -8.50 8.08 -25.61
N GLU A 118 -9.82 7.96 -25.68
CA GLU A 118 -10.65 8.47 -26.78
C GLU A 118 -10.65 10.01 -26.89
N ARG A 119 -10.45 10.71 -25.77
CA ARG A 119 -10.37 12.20 -25.72
C ARG A 119 -8.99 12.77 -26.08
N ARG A 120 -7.98 11.95 -26.41
CA ARG A 120 -6.70 12.50 -26.88
C ARG A 120 -6.88 13.00 -28.31
N PRO A 121 -6.65 14.30 -28.60
CA PRO A 121 -6.78 14.78 -29.97
C PRO A 121 -5.72 14.09 -30.82
N ILE A 122 -6.16 13.56 -31.98
CA ILE A 122 -5.28 13.04 -33.02
C ILE A 122 -4.32 14.17 -33.38
N ARG A 123 -3.04 14.03 -33.00
CA ARG A 123 -1.99 14.93 -33.47
C ARG A 123 -1.81 14.67 -34.97
N THR A 124 -2.41 15.52 -35.79
CA THR A 124 -2.04 15.66 -37.19
C THR A 124 -0.64 16.27 -37.27
N MET A 125 0.24 15.59 -38.01
CA MET A 125 1.59 16.04 -38.37
C MET A 125 1.56 17.28 -39.26
#